data_AF-A0A3P5YKF0-F1
#
_entry.id   AF-A0A3P5YKF0-F1
#
_cell.length_a   1.000
_cell.length_b   1.000
_cell.length_c   1.000
_cell.angle_alpha   90.00
_cell.angle_beta   90.00
_cell.angle_gamma   90.00
#
_symmetry.space_group_name_H-M   'P 1'
#
loop_
_entity.id
_entity.type
_entity.pdbx_description
1 polymer ?
#
loop_
_entity_poly.entity_id
_entity_poly.type
_entity_poly.pdbx_seq_one_letter_code
_entity_poly.pdbx_strand_id
1 'polypeptide(L)'
;MSERARCEELAKSSSFYRKVYSEIEEVGWESLRRLGGDLTLFSFHILDKKGRAHVLELQLHRDYPKSPPSLSSDVPYMFTLEWSTTSRLKDVMHQFQKHLDSLQEFWSVMDDIDKSLCVVDAKQPSRASPIRRIRAGKDCNIIAHINFNDPKSLPECRFVGPEPISVNNLHMIWRRNSKKWSKEKSFPENLECILATELPKALGLQVEDDPQQVECGICYAQFLPTDEELGARSGTRTDYTCENISCNKSFHSLCLTDWLRSITTTRQSFDVLFGNCPYCSDPVAVKINNMNKID
;
A
#
# COMPACT_ATOMS: atom_id res chain seq x y z
N MET A 1 -9.84 -6.81 44.70
CA MET A 1 -8.92 -7.89 44.26
C MET A 1 -8.01 -8.23 45.44
N SER A 2 -7.80 -9.51 45.77
CA SER A 2 -6.89 -9.89 46.86
C SER A 2 -5.42 -9.64 46.45
N GLU A 3 -4.55 -9.28 47.39
CA GLU A 3 -3.12 -9.05 47.12
C GLU A 3 -2.45 -10.27 46.45
N ARG A 4 -2.90 -11.48 46.80
CA ARG A 4 -2.46 -12.73 46.18
C ARG A 4 -2.75 -12.79 44.68
N ALA A 5 -3.95 -12.38 44.25
CA ALA A 5 -4.31 -12.32 42.84
C ALA A 5 -3.42 -11.32 42.07
N ARG A 6 -3.09 -10.18 42.69
CA ARG A 6 -2.20 -9.17 42.11
C ARG A 6 -0.77 -9.69 41.94
N CYS A 7 -0.23 -10.40 42.93
CA CYS A 7 1.10 -11.00 42.85
C CYS A 7 1.20 -12.10 41.78
N GLU A 8 0.17 -12.93 41.64
CA GLU A 8 0.10 -13.97 40.59
C GLU A 8 0.03 -13.37 39.18
N GLU A 9 -0.69 -12.26 39.01
CA GLU A 9 -0.81 -11.54 37.74
C GLU A 9 0.52 -10.88 37.31
N LEU A 10 1.24 -10.26 38.26
CA LEU A 10 2.57 -9.69 38.03
C LEU A 10 3.60 -10.77 37.67
N ALA A 11 3.58 -11.92 38.36
CA ALA A 11 4.48 -13.03 38.06
C ALA A 11 4.24 -13.62 36.66
N LYS A 12 2.96 -13.80 36.27
CA LYS A 12 2.58 -14.24 34.92
C LYS A 12 3.05 -13.27 33.85
N SER A 13 2.84 -11.96 34.07
CA SER A 13 3.29 -10.91 33.15
C SER A 13 4.81 -10.91 33.00
N SER A 14 5.57 -11.01 34.10
CA SER A 14 7.02 -11.13 34.08
C SER A 14 7.52 -12.36 33.30
N SER A 15 6.86 -13.51 33.47
CA SER A 15 7.21 -14.74 32.74
C SER A 15 6.92 -14.64 31.24
N PHE A 16 5.81 -13.98 30.89
CA PHE A 16 5.43 -13.70 29.50
C PHE A 16 6.47 -12.82 28.83
N TYR A 17 6.81 -11.68 29.43
CA TYR A 17 7.80 -10.77 28.86
C TYR A 17 9.15 -11.43 28.67
N ARG A 18 9.66 -12.15 29.68
CA ARG A 18 10.94 -12.86 29.57
C ARG A 18 10.94 -13.87 28.42
N LYS A 19 9.83 -14.58 28.22
CA LYS A 19 9.66 -15.52 27.12
C LYS A 19 9.70 -14.81 25.76
N VAL A 20 8.92 -13.74 25.61
CA VAL A 20 8.84 -12.95 24.37
C VAL A 20 10.21 -12.34 24.02
N TYR A 21 10.92 -11.75 24.99
CA TYR A 21 12.28 -11.23 24.78
C TYR A 21 13.25 -12.30 24.29
N SER A 22 13.24 -13.48 24.91
CA SER A 22 14.08 -14.60 24.47
C SER A 22 13.72 -15.09 23.07
N GLU A 23 12.44 -15.01 22.67
CA GLU A 23 12.02 -15.36 21.31
C GLU A 23 12.44 -14.30 20.28
N ILE A 24 12.44 -13.02 20.64
CA ILE A 24 12.99 -11.95 19.78
C ILE A 24 14.50 -12.13 19.60
N GLU A 25 15.24 -12.45 20.67
CA GLU A 25 16.68 -12.72 20.58
C GLU A 25 16.99 -13.88 19.62
N GLU A 26 16.14 -14.92 19.60
CA GLU A 26 16.27 -16.04 18.65
C GLU A 26 15.95 -15.66 17.21
N VAL A 27 15.03 -14.73 17.00
CA VAL A 27 14.69 -14.22 15.67
C VAL A 27 15.75 -13.25 15.15
N GLY A 28 16.35 -12.46 16.03
CA GLY A 28 17.28 -11.39 15.71
C GLY A 28 16.64 -10.00 15.84
N TRP A 29 17.29 -9.12 16.61
CA TRP A 29 16.83 -7.76 16.90
C TRP A 29 16.88 -6.85 15.67
N GLU A 30 17.80 -7.11 14.74
CA GLU A 30 18.00 -6.37 13.50
C GLU A 30 16.79 -6.46 12.55
N SER A 31 16.02 -7.54 12.67
CA SER A 31 14.80 -7.75 11.88
C SER A 31 13.60 -6.99 12.48
N LEU A 32 13.66 -6.59 13.75
CA LEU A 32 12.55 -5.91 14.44
C LEU A 32 12.55 -4.41 14.14
N ARG A 33 11.46 -3.89 13.56
CA ARG A 33 11.28 -2.47 13.25
C ARG A 33 10.44 -1.71 14.26
N ARG A 34 9.38 -2.35 14.74
CA ARG A 34 8.45 -1.76 15.69
C ARG A 34 8.11 -2.77 16.78
N LEU A 35 8.05 -2.27 17.99
CA LEU A 35 7.66 -2.99 19.18
C LEU A 35 6.60 -2.16 19.92
N GLY A 36 5.43 -2.75 20.14
CA GLY A 36 4.37 -2.17 20.97
C GLY A 36 4.82 -2.09 22.43
N GLY A 37 4.42 -1.03 23.13
CA GLY A 37 4.87 -0.79 24.52
C GLY A 37 4.46 -1.89 25.52
N ASP A 38 3.45 -2.68 25.18
CA ASP A 38 2.96 -3.82 25.95
C ASP A 38 3.54 -5.17 25.49
N LEU A 39 4.47 -5.16 24.53
CA LEU A 39 5.08 -6.36 23.93
C LEU A 39 4.04 -7.34 23.37
N THR A 40 2.92 -6.82 22.86
CA THR A 40 1.93 -7.63 22.13
C THR A 40 1.95 -7.39 20.63
N LEU A 41 2.42 -6.23 20.16
CA LEU A 41 2.49 -5.89 18.74
C LEU A 41 3.94 -5.80 18.27
N PHE A 42 4.23 -6.43 17.13
CA PHE A 42 5.56 -6.48 16.54
C PHE A 42 5.48 -6.22 15.04
N SER A 43 6.52 -5.60 14.50
CA SER A 43 6.70 -5.46 13.05
C SER A 43 8.11 -5.91 12.69
N PHE A 44 8.19 -6.97 11.89
CA PHE A 44 9.45 -7.54 11.42
C PHE A 44 9.66 -7.17 9.95
N HIS A 45 10.88 -6.76 9.63
CA HIS A 45 11.33 -6.47 8.28
C HIS A 45 12.16 -7.63 7.75
N ILE A 46 11.75 -8.18 6.61
CA ILE A 46 12.29 -9.42 6.06
C ILE A 46 12.61 -9.18 4.59
N LEU A 47 13.78 -9.64 4.15
CA LEU A 47 14.17 -9.61 2.75
C LEU A 47 13.87 -10.95 2.10
N ASP A 48 13.24 -10.94 0.93
CA ASP A 48 13.12 -12.15 0.14
C ASP A 48 14.41 -12.48 -0.64
N LYS A 49 14.40 -13.62 -1.36
CA LYS A 49 15.55 -14.09 -2.15
C LYS A 49 16.00 -13.13 -3.25
N LYS A 50 15.16 -12.18 -3.66
CA LYS A 50 15.49 -11.14 -4.65
C LYS A 50 15.77 -9.79 -4.01
N GLY A 51 15.90 -9.73 -2.69
CA GLY A 51 16.20 -8.51 -1.95
C GLY A 51 15.02 -7.55 -1.82
N ARG A 52 13.79 -8.00 -2.08
CA ARG A 52 12.59 -7.19 -1.85
C ARG A 52 12.28 -7.17 -0.36
N ALA A 53 11.99 -5.98 0.15
CA ALA A 53 11.60 -5.78 1.53
C ALA A 53 10.12 -6.10 1.75
N HIS A 54 9.85 -6.88 2.79
CA HIS A 54 8.52 -7.25 3.27
C HIS A 54 8.40 -6.92 4.74
N VAL A 55 7.20 -6.53 5.16
CA VAL A 55 6.89 -6.26 6.57
C VAL A 55 5.86 -7.27 7.05
N LEU A 56 6.19 -8.01 8.11
CA LEU A 56 5.27 -8.89 8.80
C LEU A 56 4.87 -8.24 10.12
N GLU A 57 3.60 -7.88 10.24
CA GLU A 57 3.02 -7.45 11.51
C GLU A 57 2.47 -8.67 12.25
N LEU A 58 2.74 -8.69 13.55
CA LEU A 58 2.41 -9.80 14.43
C LEU A 58 1.79 -9.28 15.72
N GLN A 59 0.66 -9.87 16.12
CA GLN A 59 -0.02 -9.57 17.37
C GLN A 59 -0.14 -10.82 18.25
N LEU A 60 0.42 -10.75 19.46
CA LEU A 60 0.32 -11.77 20.49
C LEU A 60 -0.94 -11.60 21.32
N HIS A 61 -1.63 -12.72 21.55
CA HIS A 61 -2.78 -12.77 22.45
C HIS A 61 -2.35 -13.09 23.89
N ARG A 62 -3.22 -12.82 24.86
CA ARG A 62 -2.93 -13.00 26.30
C ARG A 62 -2.59 -14.43 26.69
N ASP A 63 -3.06 -15.40 25.93
CA ASP A 63 -2.86 -16.82 26.17
C ASP A 63 -1.71 -17.42 25.36
N TYR A 64 -0.93 -16.59 24.65
CA TYR A 64 0.27 -17.02 23.93
C TYR A 64 1.23 -17.84 24.82
N PRO A 65 1.80 -18.95 24.32
CA PRO A 65 1.69 -19.52 22.96
C PRO A 65 0.54 -20.54 22.80
N LYS A 66 -0.43 -20.60 23.73
CA LYS A 66 -1.54 -21.56 23.61
C LYS A 66 -2.38 -21.30 22.37
N SER A 67 -2.57 -20.03 22.04
CA SER A 67 -3.13 -19.55 20.78
C SER A 67 -2.02 -19.08 19.84
N PRO A 68 -2.21 -19.20 18.52
CA PRO A 68 -1.31 -18.62 17.53
C PRO A 68 -1.37 -17.08 17.57
N PRO A 69 -0.27 -16.40 17.21
CA PRO A 69 -0.32 -14.98 16.92
C PRO A 69 -1.23 -14.66 15.72
N SER A 70 -1.81 -13.46 15.71
CA SER A 70 -2.43 -12.89 14.51
C SER A 70 -1.37 -12.26 13.62
N LEU A 71 -1.45 -12.48 12.31
CA LEU A 71 -0.44 -12.05 11.33
C LEU A 71 -1.08 -11.21 10.22
N SER A 72 -0.37 -10.18 9.77
CA SER A 72 -0.71 -9.40 8.57
C SER A 72 0.54 -8.95 7.83
N SER A 73 0.45 -8.84 6.51
CA SER A 73 1.54 -8.40 5.64
C SER A 73 0.98 -7.95 4.28
N ASP A 74 1.70 -7.08 3.57
CA ASP A 74 1.38 -6.69 2.19
C ASP A 74 1.74 -7.81 1.21
N VAL A 75 0.99 -8.92 1.27
CA VAL A 75 1.16 -10.08 0.41
C VAL A 75 -0.19 -10.47 -0.21
N PRO A 76 -0.20 -11.14 -1.38
CA PRO A 76 -1.43 -11.54 -2.09
C PRO A 76 -2.50 -12.21 -1.24
N TYR A 77 -2.05 -13.09 -0.36
CA TYR A 77 -2.87 -13.81 0.61
C TYR A 77 -1.95 -14.24 1.75
N MET A 78 -2.52 -14.34 2.96
CA MET A 78 -1.80 -14.87 4.11
C MET A 78 -1.76 -16.39 4.07
N PHE A 79 -0.64 -16.96 4.48
CA PHE A 79 -0.49 -18.41 4.68
C PHE A 79 -1.26 -18.86 5.92
N THR A 80 -1.64 -20.14 5.95
CA THR A 80 -2.16 -20.77 7.17
C THR A 80 -0.99 -21.10 8.09
N LEU A 81 -0.93 -20.41 9.24
CA LEU A 81 0.11 -20.66 10.23
C LEU A 81 -0.09 -22.04 10.88
N GLU A 82 0.87 -22.94 10.69
CA GLU A 82 0.95 -24.17 11.46
C GLU A 82 1.47 -23.84 12.87
N TRP A 83 0.63 -24.06 13.88
CA TRP A 83 0.93 -23.63 15.25
C TRP A 83 0.63 -24.72 16.27
N SER A 84 1.49 -24.79 17.29
CA SER A 84 1.34 -25.65 18.45
C SER A 84 1.73 -24.90 19.74
N THR A 85 1.40 -25.45 20.90
CA THR A 85 1.75 -24.82 22.19
C THR A 85 3.25 -24.75 22.47
N THR A 86 4.07 -25.49 21.71
CA THR A 86 5.54 -25.44 21.77
C THR A 86 6.15 -24.56 20.69
N SER A 87 5.33 -24.03 19.77
CA SER A 87 5.77 -23.12 18.72
C SER A 87 6.18 -21.76 19.29
N ARG A 88 7.06 -21.07 18.55
CA ARG A 88 7.71 -19.82 18.94
C ARG A 88 7.77 -18.85 17.75
N LEU A 89 8.13 -17.60 18.00
CA LEU A 89 8.21 -16.56 16.94
C LEU A 89 9.10 -16.96 15.75
N LYS A 90 10.21 -17.66 15.98
CA LYS A 90 11.08 -18.14 14.88
C LYS A 90 10.38 -19.10 13.92
N ASP A 91 9.41 -19.88 14.39
CA ASP A 91 8.65 -20.80 13.55
C ASP A 91 7.72 -20.02 12.62
N VAL A 92 7.16 -18.89 13.11
CA VAL A 92 6.41 -17.94 12.29
C VAL A 92 7.30 -17.35 11.20
N MET A 93 8.50 -16.88 11.57
CA MET A 93 9.45 -16.31 10.60
C MET A 93 9.84 -17.33 9.53
N HIS A 94 10.11 -18.57 9.92
CA HIS A 94 10.44 -19.64 8.98
C HIS A 94 9.29 -19.94 8.00
N GLN A 95 8.06 -20.06 8.51
CA GLN A 95 6.89 -20.30 7.66
C GLN A 95 6.59 -19.11 6.74
N PHE A 96 6.75 -17.88 7.23
CA PHE A 96 6.58 -16.69 6.40
C PHE A 96 7.66 -16.61 5.31
N GLN A 97 8.92 -16.92 5.60
CA GLN A 97 9.98 -16.97 4.58
C GLN A 97 9.65 -17.99 3.48
N LYS A 98 9.14 -19.18 3.85
CA LYS A 98 8.68 -20.19 2.88
C LYS A 98 7.49 -19.69 2.05
N HIS A 99 6.59 -18.92 2.66
CA HIS A 99 5.49 -18.27 1.96
C HIS A 99 5.99 -17.25 0.94
N LEU A 100 6.93 -16.37 1.33
CA LEU A 100 7.58 -15.42 0.43
C LEU A 100 8.27 -16.12 -0.75
N ASP A 101 8.90 -17.27 -0.50
CA ASP A 101 9.54 -18.09 -1.53
C ASP A 101 8.53 -18.61 -2.57
N SER A 102 7.31 -18.95 -2.16
CA SER A 102 6.25 -19.42 -3.05
C SER A 102 5.72 -18.32 -3.99
N LEU A 103 5.81 -17.06 -3.57
CA LEU A 103 5.31 -15.88 -4.30
C LEU A 103 6.36 -15.23 -5.21
N GLN A 104 7.56 -15.81 -5.30
CA GLN A 104 8.68 -15.20 -6.05
C GLN A 104 8.37 -15.00 -7.54
N GLU A 105 7.70 -15.96 -8.19
CA GLU A 105 7.34 -15.84 -9.60
C GLU A 105 6.32 -14.73 -9.82
N PHE A 106 5.31 -14.65 -8.95
CA PHE A 106 4.28 -13.60 -8.99
C PHE A 106 4.91 -12.22 -8.94
N TRP A 107 5.68 -11.92 -7.88
CA TRP A 107 6.30 -10.59 -7.77
C TRP A 107 7.31 -10.32 -8.87
N SER A 108 7.94 -11.34 -9.46
CA SER A 108 8.84 -11.14 -10.61
C SER A 108 8.07 -10.67 -11.85
N VAL A 109 6.88 -11.21 -12.10
CA VAL A 109 5.98 -10.73 -13.17
C VAL A 109 5.50 -9.32 -12.88
N MET A 110 5.09 -9.03 -11.63
CA MET A 110 4.67 -7.68 -11.25
C MET A 110 5.79 -6.66 -11.39
N ASP A 111 7.00 -6.99 -10.93
CA ASP A 111 8.19 -6.13 -11.07
C ASP A 111 8.52 -5.86 -12.55
N ASP A 112 8.37 -6.85 -13.43
CA ASP A 112 8.58 -6.69 -14.87
C ASP A 112 7.54 -5.75 -15.49
N ILE A 113 6.26 -5.91 -15.14
CA ILE A 113 5.19 -4.98 -15.56
C ILE A 113 5.50 -3.56 -15.09
N ASP A 114 5.81 -3.40 -13.81
CA ASP A 114 6.00 -2.10 -13.16
C ASP A 114 7.24 -1.36 -13.70
N LYS A 115 8.28 -2.11 -14.12
CA LYS A 115 9.50 -1.54 -14.72
C LYS A 115 9.38 -1.28 -16.20
N SER A 116 8.62 -2.09 -16.93
CA SER A 116 8.63 -2.08 -18.40
C SER A 116 7.49 -1.26 -19.01
N LEU A 117 6.36 -1.11 -18.29
CA LEU A 117 5.13 -0.51 -18.82
C LEU A 117 4.70 0.72 -18.02
N CYS A 118 3.98 1.63 -18.68
CA CYS A 118 3.39 2.79 -18.02
C CYS A 118 2.18 2.39 -17.17
N VAL A 119 2.42 2.11 -15.89
CA VAL A 119 1.39 1.83 -14.87
C VAL A 119 0.84 3.14 -14.29
N VAL A 120 -0.49 3.27 -14.25
CA VAL A 120 -1.19 4.52 -13.93
C VAL A 120 -1.37 4.74 -12.42
N ASP A 121 -1.55 3.68 -11.63
CA ASP A 121 -2.21 3.77 -10.31
C ASP A 121 -1.28 3.72 -9.07
N ALA A 122 0.05 3.74 -9.18
CA ALA A 122 0.92 3.99 -8.00
C ALA A 122 2.38 4.28 -8.37
N LYS A 123 3.01 5.23 -7.66
CA LYS A 123 4.49 5.37 -7.62
C LYS A 123 5.18 4.16 -6.98
N GLN A 124 4.49 3.46 -6.06
CA GLN A 124 4.91 2.20 -5.47
C GLN A 124 3.70 1.28 -5.33
N PRO A 125 3.52 0.32 -6.24
CA PRO A 125 2.36 -0.55 -6.19
C PRO A 125 2.50 -1.59 -5.06
N SER A 126 1.38 -1.83 -4.36
CA SER A 126 1.29 -2.84 -3.30
C SER A 126 1.71 -4.22 -3.81
N ARG A 127 2.39 -4.96 -2.92
CA ARG A 127 2.84 -6.34 -3.14
C ARG A 127 1.70 -7.34 -2.98
N ALA A 128 0.59 -6.95 -2.35
CA ALA A 128 -0.65 -7.73 -2.30
C ALA A 128 -1.50 -7.63 -3.57
N SER A 129 -1.43 -6.52 -4.29
CA SER A 129 -2.33 -6.28 -5.42
C SER A 129 -1.98 -7.12 -6.68
N PRO A 130 -2.90 -7.97 -7.18
CA PRO A 130 -2.75 -8.68 -8.45
C PRO A 130 -3.08 -7.82 -9.68
N ILE A 131 -3.52 -6.57 -9.46
CA ILE A 131 -4.10 -5.73 -10.49
C ILE A 131 -3.08 -4.68 -10.89
N ARG A 132 -2.94 -4.48 -12.21
CA ARG A 132 -2.22 -3.32 -12.77
C ARG A 132 -3.06 -2.63 -13.82
N ARG A 133 -3.14 -1.31 -13.69
CA ARG A 133 -3.72 -0.44 -14.71
C ARG A 133 -2.60 0.09 -15.59
N ILE A 134 -2.55 -0.39 -16.82
CA ILE A 134 -1.49 -0.14 -17.79
C ILE A 134 -2.04 0.75 -18.89
N ARG A 135 -1.29 1.77 -19.30
CA ARG A 135 -1.69 2.61 -20.44
C ARG A 135 -1.62 1.83 -21.76
N ALA A 136 -2.71 1.86 -22.53
CA ALA A 136 -2.82 1.19 -23.84
C ALA A 136 -2.56 2.12 -25.04
N GLY A 137 -2.50 3.43 -24.81
CA GLY A 137 -2.47 4.48 -25.84
C GLY A 137 -3.87 5.02 -26.17
N LYS A 138 -3.95 6.19 -26.84
CA LYS A 138 -5.22 6.89 -27.21
C LYS A 138 -6.20 7.04 -26.04
N ASP A 139 -5.68 7.41 -24.87
CA ASP A 139 -6.44 7.55 -23.61
C ASP A 139 -7.14 6.28 -23.11
N CYS A 140 -6.80 5.12 -23.68
CA CYS A 140 -7.24 3.81 -23.19
C CYS A 140 -6.27 3.24 -22.14
N ASN A 141 -6.82 2.44 -21.23
CA ASN A 141 -6.11 1.69 -20.20
C ASN A 141 -6.53 0.22 -20.24
N ILE A 142 -5.60 -0.65 -19.87
CA ILE A 142 -5.77 -2.08 -19.64
C ILE A 142 -5.75 -2.27 -18.14
N ILE A 143 -6.81 -2.85 -17.58
CA ILE A 143 -6.81 -3.35 -16.22
C ILE A 143 -6.52 -4.84 -16.31
N ALA A 144 -5.29 -5.22 -16.01
CA ALA A 144 -4.82 -6.60 -16.06
C ALA A 144 -4.87 -7.20 -14.65
N HIS A 145 -5.49 -8.38 -14.54
CA HIS A 145 -5.52 -9.19 -13.33
C HIS A 145 -4.58 -10.38 -13.51
N ILE A 146 -3.53 -10.43 -12.69
CA ILE A 146 -2.50 -11.46 -12.73
C ILE A 146 -2.86 -12.56 -11.73
N ASN A 147 -2.84 -13.82 -12.18
CA ASN A 147 -3.12 -14.96 -11.33
C ASN A 147 -1.93 -15.25 -10.40
N PHE A 148 -2.14 -15.30 -9.08
CA PHE A 148 -1.07 -15.56 -8.12
C PHE A 148 -0.43 -16.95 -8.27
N ASN A 149 -1.23 -17.97 -8.59
CA ASN A 149 -0.79 -19.36 -8.68
C ASN A 149 -0.18 -19.69 -10.05
N ASP A 150 -0.49 -18.91 -11.08
CA ASP A 150 0.09 -19.05 -12.42
C ASP A 150 0.34 -17.67 -13.06
N PRO A 151 1.33 -16.90 -12.56
CA PRO A 151 1.52 -15.48 -12.92
C PRO A 151 1.87 -15.24 -14.38
N LYS A 152 2.38 -16.27 -15.07
CA LYS A 152 2.71 -16.22 -16.49
C LYS A 152 1.56 -16.67 -17.41
N SER A 153 0.43 -17.09 -16.85
CA SER A 153 -0.77 -17.40 -17.66
C SER A 153 -1.37 -16.16 -18.32
N LEU A 154 -2.25 -16.39 -19.29
CA LEU A 154 -3.02 -15.32 -19.93
C LEU A 154 -3.83 -14.56 -18.85
N PRO A 155 -3.59 -13.26 -18.62
CA PRO A 155 -4.30 -12.49 -17.61
C PRO A 155 -5.75 -12.21 -18.03
N GLU A 156 -6.61 -12.01 -17.04
CA GLU A 156 -7.90 -11.39 -17.30
C GLU A 156 -7.71 -9.89 -17.53
N CYS A 157 -8.18 -9.38 -18.67
CA CYS A 157 -7.99 -7.98 -19.06
C CYS A 157 -9.33 -7.29 -19.31
N ARG A 158 -9.51 -6.12 -18.70
CA ARG A 158 -10.58 -5.17 -18.99
C ARG A 158 -10.01 -3.93 -19.65
N PHE A 159 -10.62 -3.47 -20.75
CA PHE A 159 -10.22 -2.25 -21.43
C PHE A 159 -11.14 -1.09 -21.03
N VAL A 160 -10.55 0.08 -20.77
CA VAL A 160 -11.27 1.29 -20.33
C VAL A 160 -10.74 2.48 -21.10
N GLY A 161 -11.61 3.29 -21.68
CA GLY A 161 -11.25 4.50 -22.42
C GLY A 161 -12.47 5.38 -22.67
N PRO A 162 -12.27 6.65 -23.06
CA PRO A 162 -13.36 7.61 -23.27
C PRO A 162 -14.22 7.26 -24.49
N GLU A 163 -13.63 6.64 -25.52
CA GLU A 163 -14.33 6.28 -26.76
C GLU A 163 -14.68 4.80 -26.83
N PRO A 164 -15.98 4.43 -26.94
CA PRO A 164 -16.41 3.04 -27.06
C PRO A 164 -15.81 2.29 -28.25
N ILE A 165 -15.60 2.98 -29.38
CA ILE A 165 -15.03 2.38 -30.60
C ILE A 165 -13.59 1.93 -30.35
N SER A 166 -12.78 2.78 -29.72
CA SER A 166 -11.39 2.48 -29.37
C SER A 166 -11.29 1.29 -28.40
N VAL A 167 -12.18 1.23 -27.41
CA VAL A 167 -12.26 0.11 -26.45
C VAL A 167 -12.71 -1.19 -27.13
N ASN A 168 -13.73 -1.14 -27.98
CA ASN A 168 -14.22 -2.32 -28.72
C ASN A 168 -13.16 -2.89 -29.66
N ASN A 169 -12.38 -2.03 -30.31
CA ASN A 169 -11.25 -2.45 -31.15
C ASN A 169 -10.21 -3.24 -30.35
N LEU A 170 -9.84 -2.78 -29.15
CA LEU A 170 -8.93 -3.50 -28.25
C LEU A 170 -9.49 -4.87 -27.86
N HIS A 171 -10.79 -4.94 -27.52
CA HIS A 171 -11.45 -6.22 -27.22
C HIS A 171 -11.42 -7.19 -28.41
N MET A 172 -11.66 -6.72 -29.64
CA MET A 172 -11.62 -7.57 -30.84
C MET A 172 -10.21 -8.10 -31.12
N ILE A 173 -9.20 -7.24 -31.01
CA ILE A 173 -7.79 -7.61 -31.19
C ILE A 173 -7.38 -8.65 -30.13
N TRP A 174 -7.72 -8.40 -28.86
CA TRP A 174 -7.45 -9.32 -27.75
C TRP A 174 -8.08 -10.69 -27.98
N ARG A 175 -9.38 -10.75 -28.30
CA ARG A 175 -10.09 -12.01 -28.58
C ARG A 175 -9.48 -12.79 -29.74
N ARG A 176 -9.02 -12.09 -30.78
CA ARG A 176 -8.40 -12.72 -31.96
C ARG A 176 -7.01 -13.28 -31.65
N ASN A 177 -6.23 -12.59 -30.82
CA ASN A 177 -4.81 -12.87 -30.64
C ASN A 177 -4.46 -13.54 -29.29
N SER A 178 -5.40 -13.69 -28.35
CA SER A 178 -5.14 -14.26 -27.01
C SER A 178 -4.45 -15.63 -27.02
N LYS A 179 -4.73 -16.45 -28.03
CA LYS A 179 -4.08 -17.76 -28.24
C LYS A 179 -2.57 -17.68 -28.52
N LYS A 180 -2.04 -16.49 -28.82
CA LYS A 180 -0.61 -16.23 -29.03
C LYS A 180 0.14 -15.99 -27.71
N TRP A 181 -0.56 -15.90 -26.58
CA TRP A 181 0.07 -15.78 -25.27
C TRP A 181 0.98 -16.97 -24.99
N SER A 182 2.20 -16.70 -24.54
CA SER A 182 3.25 -17.69 -24.34
C SER A 182 3.94 -17.43 -23.00
N LYS A 183 4.09 -18.49 -22.18
CA LYS A 183 4.72 -18.39 -20.85
C LYS A 183 6.23 -18.17 -20.93
N GLU A 184 6.80 -18.39 -22.11
CA GLU A 184 8.22 -18.22 -22.43
C GLU A 184 8.59 -16.76 -22.71
N LYS A 185 7.60 -15.92 -23.05
CA LYS A 185 7.78 -14.48 -23.29
C LYS A 185 7.51 -13.69 -22.01
N SER A 186 8.12 -12.51 -21.90
CA SER A 186 7.80 -11.57 -20.84
C SER A 186 6.35 -11.08 -20.95
N PHE A 187 5.81 -10.55 -19.84
CA PHE A 187 4.45 -10.04 -19.82
C PHE A 187 4.27 -8.83 -20.77
N PRO A 188 5.18 -7.84 -20.81
CA PRO A 188 5.14 -6.74 -21.78
C PRO A 188 5.15 -7.21 -23.23
N GLU A 189 6.06 -8.14 -23.59
CA GLU A 189 6.16 -8.67 -24.95
C GLU A 189 4.86 -9.39 -25.38
N ASN A 190 4.25 -10.13 -24.46
CA ASN A 190 2.97 -10.78 -24.74
C ASN A 190 1.86 -9.75 -25.00
N LEU A 191 1.75 -8.70 -24.17
CA LEU A 191 0.74 -7.66 -24.36
C LEU A 191 0.92 -6.94 -25.70
N GLU A 192 2.16 -6.55 -26.05
CA GLU A 192 2.45 -5.87 -27.32
C GLU A 192 2.17 -6.78 -28.52
N CYS A 193 2.53 -8.08 -28.41
CA CYS A 193 2.25 -9.07 -29.44
C CYS A 193 0.75 -9.29 -29.66
N ILE A 194 -0.04 -9.32 -28.59
CA ILE A 194 -1.49 -9.52 -28.66
C ILE A 194 -2.19 -8.29 -29.20
N LEU A 195 -1.83 -7.11 -28.70
CA LEU A 195 -2.45 -5.84 -29.10
C LEU A 195 -1.94 -5.34 -30.46
N ALA A 196 -0.89 -5.96 -31.00
CA ALA A 196 -0.25 -5.56 -32.25
C ALA A 196 0.14 -4.08 -32.28
N THR A 197 0.55 -3.56 -31.13
CA THR A 197 0.99 -2.18 -30.92
C THR A 197 2.05 -2.17 -29.84
N GLU A 198 2.98 -1.22 -29.94
CA GLU A 198 3.88 -0.91 -28.84
C GLU A 198 3.09 -0.23 -27.72
N LEU A 199 3.41 -0.58 -26.48
CA LEU A 199 2.81 0.04 -25.31
C LEU A 199 3.70 1.17 -24.79
N PRO A 200 3.10 2.25 -24.25
CA PRO A 200 3.86 3.27 -23.55
C PRO A 200 4.72 2.63 -22.46
N LYS A 201 6.03 2.78 -22.59
CA LYS A 201 6.99 2.28 -21.61
C LYS A 201 6.93 3.10 -20.32
N ALA A 202 7.38 2.52 -19.21
CA ALA A 202 7.69 3.33 -18.05
C ALA A 202 8.75 4.35 -18.48
N LEU A 203 8.45 5.65 -18.35
CA LEU A 203 9.51 6.64 -18.34
C LEU A 203 10.39 6.22 -17.16
N GLY A 204 11.66 5.91 -17.44
CA GLY A 204 12.57 5.42 -16.42
C GLY A 204 12.49 6.29 -15.17
N LEU A 205 12.80 5.72 -14.01
CA LEU A 205 13.19 6.48 -12.83
C LEU A 205 14.40 7.34 -13.20
N GLN A 206 14.19 8.39 -13.98
CA GLN A 206 15.00 9.56 -13.91
C GLN A 206 14.78 10.06 -12.49
N VAL A 207 15.78 9.79 -11.67
CA VAL A 207 16.29 10.78 -10.73
C VAL A 207 16.71 12.00 -11.57
N GLU A 208 15.71 12.65 -12.17
CA GLU A 208 15.78 14.05 -12.47
C GLU A 208 15.08 14.68 -11.27
N ASP A 209 15.74 15.67 -10.67
CA ASP A 209 15.06 16.71 -9.91
C ASP A 209 13.89 17.21 -10.76
N ASP A 210 12.72 16.57 -10.66
CA ASP A 210 11.48 17.15 -11.10
C ASP A 210 11.26 18.34 -10.16
N PRO A 211 11.30 19.59 -10.64
CA PRO A 211 11.12 20.77 -9.81
C PRO A 211 9.72 20.85 -9.15
N GLN A 212 8.86 19.84 -9.31
CA GLN A 212 7.50 19.81 -8.80
C GLN A 212 7.12 18.50 -8.08
N GLN A 213 8.02 17.97 -7.26
CA GLN A 213 7.64 17.14 -6.10
C GLN A 213 6.88 17.99 -5.05
N VAL A 214 5.69 18.44 -5.42
CA VAL A 214 4.80 19.20 -4.53
C VAL A 214 4.12 18.21 -3.60
N GLU A 215 4.72 18.00 -2.43
CA GLU A 215 4.18 17.23 -1.32
C GLU A 215 3.28 18.12 -0.45
N CYS A 216 2.30 17.50 0.20
CA CYS A 216 1.47 18.20 1.18
C CYS A 216 2.32 18.59 2.40
N GLY A 217 2.30 19.87 2.78
CA GLY A 217 3.03 20.37 3.95
C GLY A 217 2.48 19.89 5.31
N ILE A 218 1.50 18.99 5.35
CA ILE A 218 0.96 18.45 6.61
C ILE A 218 1.24 16.96 6.70
N CYS A 219 0.85 16.18 5.69
CA CYS A 219 1.04 14.73 5.71
C CYS A 219 2.31 14.26 4.99
N TYR A 220 3.06 15.17 4.36
CA TYR A 220 4.27 14.87 3.57
C TYR A 220 4.06 13.83 2.47
N ALA A 221 2.81 13.63 2.05
CA ALA A 221 2.44 12.76 0.95
C ALA A 221 2.04 13.59 -0.27
N GLN A 222 2.34 13.09 -1.47
CA GLN A 222 1.89 13.71 -2.71
C GLN A 222 0.41 13.43 -2.97
N PHE A 223 -0.08 12.25 -2.61
CA PHE A 223 -1.46 11.80 -2.81
C PHE A 223 -2.06 11.37 -1.46
N LEU A 224 -3.37 11.58 -1.27
CA LEU A 224 -4.09 10.96 -0.16
C LEU A 224 -4.12 9.43 -0.32
N PRO A 225 -4.23 8.66 0.79
CA PRO A 225 -4.42 7.23 0.72
C PRO A 225 -5.62 6.85 -0.16
N THR A 226 -5.53 5.70 -0.81
CA THR A 226 -6.71 5.10 -1.46
C THR A 226 -7.53 4.36 -0.42
N ASP A 227 -8.59 5.02 0.05
CA ASP A 227 -9.56 4.51 1.02
C ASP A 227 -10.99 4.72 0.48
N GLU A 228 -11.90 3.78 0.73
CA GLU A 228 -13.32 3.91 0.37
C GLU A 228 -14.00 5.01 1.18
N GLU A 229 -13.57 5.25 2.44
CA GLU A 229 -14.09 6.32 3.30
C GLU A 229 -13.78 7.72 2.74
N LEU A 230 -12.70 7.85 1.98
CA LEU A 230 -12.29 9.10 1.34
C LEU A 230 -13.06 9.39 0.04
N GLY A 231 -13.82 8.43 -0.48
CA GLY A 231 -14.68 8.58 -1.67
C GLY A 231 -13.93 9.20 -2.85
N ALA A 232 -14.47 10.27 -3.42
CA ALA A 232 -13.87 10.98 -4.56
C ALA A 232 -12.50 11.65 -4.25
N ARG A 233 -12.11 11.77 -2.98
CA ARG A 233 -10.81 12.34 -2.56
C ARG A 233 -9.71 11.30 -2.40
N SER A 234 -10.09 10.02 -2.43
CA SER A 234 -9.19 8.88 -2.44
C SER A 234 -8.15 9.03 -3.55
N GLY A 235 -6.86 9.00 -3.22
CA GLY A 235 -5.78 9.15 -4.21
C GLY A 235 -5.59 10.56 -4.81
N THR A 236 -6.24 11.61 -4.29
CA THR A 236 -6.09 12.97 -4.84
C THR A 236 -4.75 13.62 -4.50
N ARG A 237 -4.20 14.42 -5.43
CA ARG A 237 -2.99 15.24 -5.22
C ARG A 237 -3.32 16.47 -4.36
N THR A 238 -2.29 17.15 -3.84
CA THR A 238 -2.42 18.51 -3.27
C THR A 238 -3.22 19.43 -4.20
N ASP A 239 -4.28 20.02 -3.66
CA ASP A 239 -5.28 20.84 -4.36
C ASP A 239 -5.41 22.24 -3.75
N TYR A 240 -4.64 22.55 -2.70
CA TYR A 240 -4.56 23.87 -2.09
C TYR A 240 -3.10 24.35 -2.05
N THR A 241 -2.83 25.61 -2.39
CA THR A 241 -1.49 26.23 -2.24
C THR A 241 -1.62 27.57 -1.53
N CYS A 242 -0.71 27.83 -0.58
CA CYS A 242 -0.67 29.09 0.15
C CYS A 242 -0.44 30.27 -0.82
N GLU A 243 -1.25 31.32 -0.69
CA GLU A 243 -1.19 32.51 -1.56
C GLU A 243 0.04 33.38 -1.28
N ASN A 244 0.69 33.23 -0.13
CA ASN A 244 1.96 33.90 0.12
C ASN A 244 3.05 33.31 -0.78
N ILE A 245 3.47 34.10 -1.77
CA ILE A 245 4.49 33.76 -2.77
C ILE A 245 5.81 33.35 -2.12
N SER A 246 6.16 33.91 -0.95
CA SER A 246 7.37 33.54 -0.21
C SER A 246 7.25 32.19 0.52
N CYS A 247 6.02 31.72 0.76
CA CYS A 247 5.75 30.43 1.39
C CYS A 247 5.57 29.32 0.34
N ASN A 248 4.63 29.52 -0.59
CA ASN A 248 4.29 28.63 -1.71
C ASN A 248 4.12 27.15 -1.32
N LYS A 249 3.71 26.87 -0.08
CA LYS A 249 3.46 25.50 0.40
C LYS A 249 2.10 25.01 -0.08
N SER A 250 2.08 23.77 -0.55
CA SER A 250 0.86 23.10 -1.00
C SER A 250 0.38 22.07 0.01
N PHE A 251 -0.93 21.82 0.00
CA PHE A 251 -1.63 20.96 0.93
C PHE A 251 -2.73 20.21 0.21
N HIS A 252 -3.14 19.07 0.73
CA HIS A 252 -4.48 18.57 0.48
C HIS A 252 -5.47 19.44 1.26
N SER A 253 -6.56 19.88 0.63
CA SER A 253 -7.63 20.63 1.27
C SER A 253 -8.20 19.88 2.47
N LEU A 254 -8.18 18.54 2.45
CA LEU A 254 -8.59 17.70 3.58
C LEU A 254 -7.63 17.86 4.77
N CYS A 255 -6.32 17.68 4.55
CA CYS A 255 -5.32 17.88 5.61
C CYS A 255 -5.35 19.29 6.18
N LEU A 256 -5.51 20.31 5.34
CA LEU A 256 -5.61 21.70 5.79
C LEU A 256 -6.91 21.96 6.54
N THR A 257 -8.03 21.37 6.12
CA THR A 257 -9.32 21.45 6.83
C THR A 257 -9.20 20.85 8.23
N ASP A 258 -8.63 19.67 8.36
CA ASP A 258 -8.47 18.99 9.66
C ASP A 258 -7.50 19.75 10.58
N TRP A 259 -6.41 20.27 10.02
CA TRP A 259 -5.50 21.15 10.75
C TRP A 259 -6.23 22.40 11.28
N LEU A 260 -6.96 23.12 10.43
CA LEU A 260 -7.68 24.33 10.82
C LEU A 260 -8.77 24.03 11.87
N ARG A 261 -9.45 22.89 11.79
CA ARG A 261 -10.44 22.46 12.80
C ARG A 261 -9.82 22.23 14.19
N SER A 262 -8.53 21.90 14.27
CA SER A 262 -7.82 21.73 15.53
C SER A 262 -7.41 23.04 16.21
N ILE A 263 -7.54 24.18 15.52
CA ILE A 263 -7.11 25.50 16.00
C ILE A 263 -8.32 26.30 16.51
N THR A 264 -8.23 26.79 17.74
CA THR A 264 -9.32 27.51 18.42
C THR A 264 -9.64 28.88 17.81
N THR A 265 -8.71 29.50 17.09
CA THR A 265 -8.89 30.81 16.44
C THR A 265 -9.43 30.71 15.01
N THR A 266 -9.61 29.50 14.48
CA THR A 266 -10.19 29.28 13.14
C THR A 266 -11.63 29.75 13.12
N ARG A 267 -12.01 30.50 12.09
CA ARG A 267 -13.38 30.97 11.86
C ARG A 267 -14.01 30.15 10.73
N GLN A 268 -15.28 29.81 10.88
CA GLN A 268 -16.05 29.21 9.79
C GLN A 268 -17.11 30.20 9.31
N SER A 269 -17.24 30.34 7.99
CA SER A 269 -18.38 31.01 7.36
C SER A 269 -18.91 30.13 6.25
N PHE A 270 -20.18 29.73 6.35
CA PHE A 270 -20.80 28.72 5.47
C PHE A 270 -19.96 27.44 5.38
N ASP A 271 -19.54 27.09 4.16
CA ASP A 271 -18.73 25.94 3.81
C ASP A 271 -17.24 26.31 3.64
N VAL A 272 -16.76 27.42 4.21
CA VAL A 272 -15.34 27.83 4.15
C VAL A 272 -14.77 28.05 5.55
N LEU A 273 -13.61 27.45 5.82
CA LEU A 273 -12.79 27.72 7.01
C LEU A 273 -11.74 28.77 6.70
N PHE A 274 -11.63 29.75 7.57
CA PHE A 274 -10.64 30.82 7.55
C PHE A 274 -9.72 30.66 8.75
N GLY A 275 -8.42 30.61 8.48
CA GLY A 275 -7.40 30.52 9.53
C GLY A 275 -6.04 30.94 8.98
N ASN A 276 -4.97 30.40 9.56
CA ASN A 276 -3.61 30.77 9.21
C ASN A 276 -2.85 29.56 8.64
N CYS A 277 -1.99 29.82 7.66
CA CYS A 277 -1.10 28.83 7.07
C CYS A 277 -0.18 28.22 8.14
N PRO A 278 -0.01 26.89 8.21
CA PRO A 278 0.86 26.23 9.21
C PRO A 278 2.33 26.67 9.15
N TYR A 279 2.80 27.21 8.02
CA TYR A 279 4.21 27.54 7.79
C TYR A 279 4.52 29.02 7.93
N CYS A 280 3.71 29.89 7.33
CA CYS A 280 3.98 31.33 7.28
C CYS A 280 3.03 32.17 8.13
N SER A 281 2.01 31.55 8.73
CA SER A 281 0.95 32.21 9.49
C SER A 281 0.07 33.20 8.72
N ASP A 282 0.26 33.35 7.40
CA ASP A 282 -0.62 34.19 6.58
C ASP A 282 -2.03 33.59 6.44
N PRO A 283 -3.05 34.43 6.19
CA PRO A 283 -4.42 33.97 6.05
C PRO A 283 -4.61 32.90 4.96
N VAL A 284 -5.39 31.87 5.28
CA VAL A 284 -5.80 30.80 4.35
C VAL A 284 -7.31 30.57 4.45
N ALA A 285 -7.93 30.20 3.34
CA ALA A 285 -9.37 29.96 3.24
C ALA A 285 -9.65 28.65 2.47
N VAL A 286 -10.12 27.60 3.16
CA VAL A 286 -10.34 26.28 2.56
C VAL A 286 -11.82 25.89 2.58
N LYS A 287 -12.31 25.35 1.46
CA LYS A 287 -13.70 24.91 1.31
C LYS A 287 -13.93 23.52 1.90
N ILE A 288 -14.88 23.41 2.82
CA ILE A 288 -15.38 22.17 3.39
C ILE A 288 -16.40 21.54 2.42
N ASN A 289 -15.97 20.61 1.56
CA ASN A 289 -16.94 19.78 0.85
C ASN A 289 -17.43 18.67 1.80
N ASN A 290 -18.57 18.91 2.45
CA ASN A 290 -19.30 17.90 3.23
C ASN A 290 -20.07 16.97 2.28
N MET A 291 -19.74 15.67 2.29
CA MET A 291 -20.63 14.64 1.73
C MET A 291 -20.90 13.56 2.78
N ASN A 292 -21.41 13.99 3.93
CA ASN A 292 -22.23 13.15 4.78
C ASN A 292 -23.68 13.67 4.70
N LYS A 293 -24.34 13.36 3.60
CA LYS A 293 -25.80 13.24 3.55
C LYS A 293 -26.14 12.02 2.70
N ILE A 294 -26.27 10.91 3.41
CA ILE A 294 -27.13 9.81 2.99
C ILE A 294 -28.55 10.35 3.18
N ASP A 295 -29.26 10.56 2.09
CA ASP A 295 -30.72 10.42 2.05
C ASP A 295 -31.02 9.06 1.42
#